data_AF-B6BLR5-F1
#
_entry.id   AF-B6BLR5-F1
#
_cell.length_a   1.000
_cell.length_b   1.000
_cell.length_c   1.000
_cell.angle_alpha   90.00
_cell.angle_beta   90.00
_cell.angle_gamma   90.00
#
_symmetry.space_group_name_H-M   'P 1'
#
loop_
_entity.id
_entity.type
_entity.pdbx_description
1 polymer ?
#
loop_
_entity_poly.entity_id
_entity_poly.type
_entity_poly.pdbx_seq_one_letter_code
_entity_poly.pdbx_strand_id
1 'polypeptide(L)'
;MKKIYSIFIGAFLALGVSVCSADSSSMQEQNLRIFSVDNSKGAINAKSIEKAFNASGVKVDVNNDMNSIFSKRYGFVHHKAYNLAIFTNEKLVLKLMKKYPNIGFITPLSMSIYENAANKTINISTLSLHGMARITKIPVTNPDLIAYAASVDAALHKALPNGKYVPVSHNVKPSDKPLTTEFTKEFELEEGTTYTDAKTAFEEEFEGELGPVGFLIPKSYNLQHDDYDFFDTYSIIRFNAIFPVSKNHPDAGAFAPFSLVIYKKKDEETAHIGFPSIDNWISDLDISDEESIKAVNETQGKIKKILTELTE
;
A
#
# COMPACT_ATOMS: atom_id res chain seq x y z
N MET A 1 25.91 -78.88 4.97
CA MET A 1 25.47 -79.24 3.60
C MET A 1 23.99 -78.91 3.43
N LYS A 2 23.65 -78.42 2.24
CA LYS A 2 22.31 -78.23 1.64
C LYS A 2 21.53 -76.96 1.99
N LYS A 3 21.60 -76.04 1.01
CA LYS A 3 20.69 -74.95 0.65
C LYS A 3 19.25 -75.46 0.40
N ILE A 4 18.23 -74.63 0.59
CA ILE A 4 17.37 -74.03 -0.48
C ILE A 4 16.06 -73.45 0.10
N TYR A 5 15.82 -72.20 -0.28
CA TYR A 5 14.61 -71.39 -0.43
C TYR A 5 13.22 -71.96 -0.10
N SER A 6 12.38 -71.12 0.52
CA SER A 6 11.14 -70.64 -0.11
C SER A 6 10.59 -69.38 0.57
N ILE A 7 10.41 -68.37 -0.27
CA ILE A 7 9.68 -67.11 -0.06
C ILE A 7 8.19 -67.43 0.10
N PHE A 8 7.45 -66.76 0.99
CA PHE A 8 6.11 -66.20 0.70
C PHE A 8 5.64 -65.24 1.82
N ILE A 9 5.70 -63.94 1.49
CA ILE A 9 4.65 -62.91 1.65
C ILE A 9 3.78 -63.00 2.92
N GLY A 10 4.10 -62.15 3.90
CA GLY A 10 3.21 -61.78 5.01
C GLY A 10 3.00 -60.27 5.03
N ALA A 11 1.75 -59.86 4.89
CA ALA A 11 1.27 -58.50 4.64
C ALA A 11 1.74 -57.46 5.68
N PHE A 12 2.32 -56.36 5.20
CA PHE A 12 2.42 -55.11 5.96
C PHE A 12 1.17 -54.28 5.69
N LEU A 13 0.27 -54.24 6.68
CA LEU A 13 -0.79 -53.25 6.81
C LEU A 13 -0.13 -51.89 7.10
N ALA A 14 0.20 -51.14 6.05
CA ALA A 14 0.46 -49.72 6.17
C ALA A 14 -0.89 -49.01 6.31
N LEU A 15 -1.24 -48.65 7.54
CA LEU A 15 -2.29 -47.69 7.83
C LEU A 15 -1.93 -46.39 7.12
N GLY A 16 -2.60 -46.12 6.01
CA GLY A 16 -2.50 -44.87 5.27
C GLY A 16 -2.97 -43.72 6.15
N VAL A 17 -2.01 -42.99 6.70
CA VAL A 17 -2.26 -41.64 7.19
C VAL A 17 -2.57 -40.82 5.95
N SER A 18 -3.85 -40.50 5.77
CA SER A 18 -4.31 -39.57 4.75
C SER A 18 -3.72 -38.20 5.10
N VAL A 19 -2.51 -37.95 4.60
CA VAL A 19 -2.00 -36.60 4.46
C VAL A 19 -2.88 -35.98 3.38
N CYS A 20 -3.91 -35.24 3.82
CA CYS A 20 -4.49 -34.19 3.02
C CYS A 20 -3.33 -33.22 2.70
N SER A 21 -2.64 -33.50 1.60
CA SER A 21 -1.89 -32.48 0.89
C SER A 21 -2.94 -31.48 0.42
N ALA A 22 -3.21 -30.49 1.28
CA ALA A 22 -3.76 -29.25 0.81
C ALA A 22 -2.83 -28.79 -0.30
N ASP A 23 -3.37 -28.56 -1.49
CA ASP A 23 -2.72 -27.82 -2.55
C ASP A 23 -2.36 -26.43 -2.02
N SER A 24 -1.24 -26.35 -1.30
CA SER A 24 -0.45 -25.13 -1.20
C SER A 24 0.28 -25.03 -2.54
N SER A 25 -0.47 -24.78 -3.62
CA SER A 25 0.11 -24.06 -4.74
C SER A 25 0.76 -22.84 -4.10
N SER A 26 2.07 -22.76 -4.15
CA SER A 26 2.83 -21.60 -3.71
C SER A 26 2.25 -20.40 -4.45
N MET A 27 1.29 -19.71 -3.85
CA MET A 27 0.95 -18.36 -4.28
C MET A 27 2.26 -17.62 -4.10
N GLN A 28 2.94 -17.38 -5.21
CA GLN A 28 4.11 -16.53 -5.26
C GLN A 28 3.77 -15.29 -4.43
N GLU A 29 4.56 -14.99 -3.40
CA GLU A 29 4.20 -13.96 -2.42
C GLU A 29 3.99 -12.63 -3.16
N GLN A 30 2.73 -12.22 -3.31
CA GLN A 30 2.37 -11.02 -4.05
C GLN A 30 2.49 -9.80 -3.15
N ASN A 31 2.94 -8.67 -3.72
CA ASN A 31 3.08 -7.40 -2.98
C ASN A 31 1.70 -6.79 -2.65
N LEU A 32 0.69 -7.08 -3.46
CA LEU A 32 -0.69 -6.68 -3.20
C LEU A 32 -1.63 -7.89 -3.14
N ARG A 33 -2.84 -7.64 -2.68
CA ARG A 33 -3.94 -8.62 -2.65
C ARG A 33 -5.22 -7.99 -3.17
N ILE A 34 -6.04 -8.79 -3.83
CA ILE A 34 -7.36 -8.38 -4.33
C ILE A 34 -8.42 -9.23 -3.62
N PHE A 35 -9.33 -8.58 -2.91
CA PHE A 35 -10.48 -9.22 -2.27
C PHE A 35 -11.74 -8.91 -3.09
N SER A 36 -12.48 -9.95 -3.46
CA SER A 36 -13.54 -9.85 -4.47
C SER A 36 -14.81 -10.55 -4.03
N VAL A 37 -15.97 -10.01 -4.40
CA VAL A 37 -17.28 -10.64 -4.21
C VAL A 37 -18.19 -10.37 -5.41
N ASP A 38 -19.13 -11.27 -5.67
CA ASP A 38 -20.23 -11.01 -6.61
C ASP A 38 -21.00 -9.77 -6.17
N ASN A 39 -21.17 -8.84 -7.10
CA ASN A 39 -21.96 -7.64 -6.91
C ASN A 39 -22.99 -7.49 -8.04
N SER A 40 -23.50 -8.61 -8.56
CA SER A 40 -24.47 -8.63 -9.65
C SER A 40 -25.76 -7.87 -9.33
N LYS A 41 -26.10 -7.77 -8.04
CA LYS A 41 -27.25 -7.02 -7.51
C LYS A 41 -26.94 -5.54 -7.19
N GLY A 42 -25.69 -5.10 -7.33
CA GLY A 42 -25.27 -3.72 -7.04
C GLY A 42 -25.46 -3.27 -5.59
N ALA A 43 -25.52 -4.21 -4.65
CA ALA A 43 -25.82 -3.93 -3.24
C ALA A 43 -24.63 -3.33 -2.48
N ILE A 44 -23.40 -3.60 -2.95
CA ILE A 44 -22.17 -3.13 -2.34
C ILE A 44 -21.59 -1.99 -3.21
N ASN A 45 -21.15 -0.92 -2.57
CA ASN A 45 -20.48 0.21 -3.22
C ASN A 45 -19.37 0.79 -2.33
N ALA A 46 -18.62 1.77 -2.84
CA ALA A 46 -17.50 2.38 -2.11
C ALA A 46 -17.91 2.95 -0.75
N LYS A 47 -19.11 3.52 -0.61
CA LYS A 47 -19.61 4.08 0.67
C LYS A 47 -19.96 2.99 1.68
N SER A 48 -20.54 1.88 1.24
CA SER A 48 -20.81 0.75 2.14
C SER A 48 -19.51 0.09 2.62
N ILE A 49 -18.49 0.03 1.76
CA ILE A 49 -17.15 -0.48 2.10
C ILE A 49 -16.49 0.42 3.15
N GLU A 50 -16.48 1.73 2.92
CA GLU A 50 -15.96 2.71 3.89
C GLU A 50 -16.63 2.57 5.26
N LYS A 51 -17.97 2.49 5.29
CA LYS A 51 -18.72 2.29 6.53
C LYS A 51 -18.30 1.02 7.27
N ALA A 52 -18.06 -0.08 6.54
CA ALA A 52 -17.65 -1.35 7.12
C ALA A 52 -16.21 -1.31 7.66
N PHE A 53 -15.28 -0.67 6.95
CA PHE A 53 -13.92 -0.43 7.42
C PHE A 53 -13.92 0.37 8.73
N ASN A 54 -14.61 1.52 8.73
CA ASN A 54 -14.75 2.38 9.91
C ASN A 54 -15.33 1.61 11.11
N ALA A 55 -16.36 0.79 10.89
CA ALA A 55 -16.95 -0.06 11.92
C ALA A 55 -16.04 -1.21 12.39
N SER A 56 -14.88 -1.42 11.78
CA SER A 56 -13.87 -2.42 12.16
C SER A 56 -12.69 -1.81 12.92
N GLY A 57 -12.71 -0.49 13.15
CA GLY A 57 -11.57 0.23 13.73
C GLY A 57 -10.44 0.51 12.73
N VAL A 58 -10.67 0.30 11.43
CA VAL A 58 -9.79 0.73 10.35
C VAL A 58 -10.42 1.95 9.72
N LYS A 59 -9.90 3.14 10.06
CA LYS A 59 -10.50 4.40 9.67
C LYS A 59 -10.19 4.72 8.22
N VAL A 60 -11.20 4.97 7.40
CA VAL A 60 -11.08 5.49 6.04
C VAL A 60 -11.26 7.00 6.09
N ASP A 61 -10.21 7.75 5.76
CA ASP A 61 -10.22 9.22 5.83
C ASP A 61 -10.52 9.87 4.47
N VAL A 62 -10.22 9.18 3.37
CA VAL A 62 -10.49 9.64 2.00
C VAL A 62 -11.04 8.47 1.19
N ASN A 63 -12.07 8.74 0.40
CA ASN A 63 -12.67 7.80 -0.54
C ASN A 63 -13.20 8.55 -1.77
N ASN A 64 -12.33 8.74 -2.76
CA ASN A 64 -12.60 9.58 -3.91
C ASN A 64 -13.13 8.77 -5.08
N ASP A 65 -14.27 9.20 -5.63
CA ASP A 65 -14.76 8.71 -6.92
C ASP A 65 -13.87 9.26 -8.04
N MET A 66 -13.01 8.39 -8.56
CA MET A 66 -12.05 8.75 -9.60
C MET A 66 -12.72 8.96 -10.94
N ASN A 67 -13.86 8.33 -11.21
CA ASN A 67 -14.56 8.54 -12.46
C ASN A 67 -15.07 9.98 -12.58
N SER A 68 -15.58 10.57 -11.50
CA SER A 68 -15.97 11.98 -11.46
C SER A 68 -14.80 12.93 -11.75
N ILE A 69 -13.62 12.60 -11.25
CA ILE A 69 -12.40 13.40 -11.44
C ILE A 69 -11.88 13.23 -12.87
N PHE A 70 -11.78 11.99 -13.33
CA PHE A 70 -11.24 11.63 -14.63
C PHE A 70 -12.12 12.12 -15.78
N SER A 71 -13.45 12.04 -15.65
CA SER A 71 -14.35 12.59 -16.66
C SER A 71 -14.17 14.10 -16.85
N LYS A 72 -13.97 14.84 -15.75
CA LYS A 72 -13.75 16.29 -15.80
C LYS A 72 -12.37 16.66 -16.36
N ARG A 73 -11.33 15.88 -16.02
CA ARG A 73 -9.94 16.20 -16.38
C ARG A 73 -9.53 15.69 -17.75
N TYR A 74 -10.02 14.51 -18.14
CA TYR A 74 -9.59 13.78 -19.34
C TYR A 74 -10.72 13.55 -20.34
N GLY A 75 -11.98 13.85 -19.97
CA GLY A 75 -13.14 13.70 -20.86
C GLY A 75 -13.71 12.28 -20.95
N PHE A 76 -13.06 11.29 -20.37
CA PHE A 76 -13.52 9.89 -20.36
C PHE A 76 -13.02 9.14 -19.12
N VAL A 77 -13.54 7.92 -18.93
CA VAL A 77 -13.19 7.03 -17.81
C VAL A 77 -12.91 5.62 -18.34
N HIS A 78 -12.06 4.87 -17.63
CA HIS A 78 -11.71 3.49 -18.00
C HIS A 78 -12.67 2.45 -17.42
N HIS A 79 -13.24 2.74 -16.25
CA HIS A 79 -13.99 1.78 -15.44
C HIS A 79 -15.42 2.24 -15.22
N LYS A 80 -16.32 1.30 -14.95
CA LYS A 80 -17.70 1.61 -14.57
C LYS A 80 -17.78 2.27 -13.19
N ALA A 81 -17.01 1.76 -12.23
CA ALA A 81 -16.84 2.33 -10.91
C ALA A 81 -15.38 2.17 -10.49
N TYR A 82 -14.77 3.26 -10.04
CA TYR A 82 -13.39 3.29 -9.60
C TYR A 82 -13.22 4.35 -8.52
N ASN A 83 -12.81 3.92 -7.33
CA ASN A 83 -12.47 4.80 -6.23
C ASN A 83 -11.03 4.54 -5.78
N LEU A 84 -10.37 5.61 -5.33
CA LEU A 84 -9.15 5.51 -4.54
C LEU A 84 -9.46 5.97 -3.13
N ALA A 85 -9.03 5.17 -2.16
CA ALA A 85 -9.26 5.43 -0.77
C ALA A 85 -7.98 5.21 0.04
N ILE A 86 -7.90 5.91 1.17
CA ILE A 86 -6.83 5.73 2.15
C ILE A 86 -7.42 5.37 3.50
N PHE A 87 -6.68 4.58 4.27
CA PHE A 87 -7.12 4.15 5.58
C PHE A 87 -5.96 3.94 6.55
N THR A 88 -6.29 3.97 7.84
CA THR A 88 -5.33 3.81 8.93
C THR A 88 -5.91 2.95 10.06
N ASN A 89 -5.02 2.26 10.77
CA ASN A 89 -5.29 1.79 12.13
C ASN A 89 -4.32 2.50 13.08
N GLU A 90 -4.71 3.69 13.53
CA GLU A 90 -3.87 4.61 14.30
C GLU A 90 -3.20 3.92 15.50
N LYS A 91 -3.95 3.10 16.25
CA LYS A 91 -3.40 2.38 17.41
C LYS A 91 -2.23 1.45 17.04
N LEU A 92 -2.34 0.73 15.92
CA LEU A 92 -1.30 -0.18 15.48
C LEU A 92 -0.13 0.56 14.83
N VAL A 93 -0.40 1.66 14.12
CA VAL A 93 0.62 2.56 13.59
C VAL A 93 1.46 3.16 14.73
N LEU A 94 0.83 3.75 15.75
CA LEU A 94 1.51 4.32 16.91
C LEU A 94 2.36 3.28 17.65
N LYS A 95 1.90 2.02 17.70
CA LYS A 95 2.69 0.92 18.28
C LYS A 95 3.92 0.58 17.43
N LEU A 96 3.77 0.50 16.11
CA LEU A 96 4.83 0.13 15.19
C LEU A 96 5.89 1.23 15.05
N MET A 97 5.47 2.50 14.97
CA MET A 97 6.37 3.62 14.69
C MET A 97 7.49 3.73 15.73
N LYS A 98 7.18 3.45 17.01
CA LYS A 98 8.15 3.46 18.11
C LYS A 98 9.45 2.72 17.79
N LYS A 99 9.36 1.56 17.14
CA LYS A 99 10.54 0.77 16.76
C LYS A 99 10.88 0.88 15.27
N TYR A 100 9.88 1.19 14.45
CA TYR A 100 9.97 1.16 13.00
C TYR A 100 9.37 2.44 12.41
N PRO A 101 10.10 3.56 12.40
CA PRO A 101 9.62 4.81 11.80
C PRO A 101 9.23 4.64 10.32
N ASN A 102 9.85 3.68 9.63
CA ASN A 102 9.50 3.30 8.26
C ASN A 102 8.04 2.83 8.07
N ILE A 103 7.27 2.59 9.13
CA ILE A 103 5.81 2.41 9.01
C ILE A 103 5.12 3.63 8.37
N GLY A 104 5.75 4.81 8.45
CA GLY A 104 5.32 6.02 7.76
C GLY A 104 5.24 5.88 6.24
N PHE A 105 6.02 4.98 5.62
CA PHE A 105 5.95 4.72 4.17
C PHE A 105 4.64 4.08 3.72
N ILE A 106 3.84 3.55 4.64
CA ILE A 106 2.51 2.99 4.36
C ILE A 106 1.45 3.59 5.29
N THR A 107 1.70 4.78 5.84
CA THR A 107 0.74 5.49 6.68
C THR A 107 0.39 6.79 5.99
N PRO A 108 -0.86 6.97 5.51
CA PRO A 108 -1.93 5.98 5.49
C PRO A 108 -1.70 4.87 4.46
N LEU A 109 -2.34 3.71 4.64
CA LEU A 109 -2.40 2.68 3.62
C LEU A 109 -3.41 3.08 2.53
N SER A 110 -3.23 2.55 1.34
CA SER A 110 -4.09 2.85 0.19
C SER A 110 -4.84 1.62 -0.32
N MET A 111 -5.99 1.87 -0.94
CA MET A 111 -6.74 0.88 -1.69
C MET A 111 -7.42 1.48 -2.92
N SER A 112 -7.63 0.66 -3.95
CA SER A 112 -8.70 0.91 -4.91
C SER A 112 -9.94 0.08 -4.59
N ILE A 113 -11.09 0.64 -4.98
CA ILE A 113 -12.37 -0.06 -4.99
C ILE A 113 -12.89 0.02 -6.43
N TYR A 114 -13.13 -1.12 -7.06
CA TYR A 114 -13.49 -1.14 -8.48
C TYR A 114 -14.42 -2.28 -8.87
N GLU A 115 -15.30 -2.00 -9.83
CA GLU A 115 -16.16 -3.03 -10.43
C GLU A 115 -15.48 -3.67 -11.64
N ASN A 116 -15.47 -5.00 -11.68
CA ASN A 116 -15.17 -5.74 -12.91
C ASN A 116 -16.48 -6.00 -13.66
N ALA A 117 -16.67 -5.31 -14.78
CA ALA A 117 -17.91 -5.40 -15.56
C ALA A 117 -18.15 -6.80 -16.16
N ALA A 118 -17.09 -7.50 -16.57
CA ALA A 118 -17.20 -8.83 -17.17
C ALA A 118 -17.70 -9.86 -16.17
N ASN A 119 -17.15 -9.83 -14.95
CA ASN A 119 -17.45 -10.81 -13.90
C ASN A 119 -18.55 -10.34 -12.94
N LYS A 120 -19.03 -9.10 -13.08
CA LYS A 120 -20.01 -8.45 -12.19
C LYS A 120 -19.60 -8.48 -10.71
N THR A 121 -18.29 -8.37 -10.46
CA THR A 121 -17.74 -8.33 -9.10
C THR A 121 -17.38 -6.92 -8.69
N ILE A 122 -17.39 -6.67 -7.38
CA ILE A 122 -16.70 -5.53 -6.77
C ILE A 122 -15.44 -6.04 -6.08
N ASN A 123 -14.36 -5.28 -6.21
CA ASN A 123 -13.03 -5.67 -5.78
C ASN A 123 -12.43 -4.56 -4.92
N ILE A 124 -11.64 -4.96 -3.93
CA ILE A 124 -10.78 -4.07 -3.15
C ILE A 124 -9.34 -4.56 -3.35
N SER A 125 -8.44 -3.71 -3.83
CA SER A 125 -7.00 -4.00 -3.83
C SER A 125 -6.30 -3.21 -2.72
N THR A 126 -5.34 -3.82 -2.04
CA THR A 126 -4.46 -3.14 -1.08
C THR A 126 -3.19 -3.96 -0.89
N LEU A 127 -2.19 -3.42 -0.19
CA LEU A 127 -0.96 -4.17 0.11
C LEU A 127 -1.27 -5.45 0.89
N SER A 128 -0.50 -6.50 0.58
CA SER A 128 -0.45 -7.71 1.39
C SER A 128 0.46 -7.50 2.61
N LEU A 129 0.46 -8.43 3.57
CA LEU A 129 1.45 -8.42 4.65
C LEU A 129 2.89 -8.42 4.09
N HIS A 130 3.13 -9.19 3.02
CA HIS A 130 4.43 -9.23 2.35
C HIS A 130 4.78 -7.87 1.74
N GLY A 131 3.86 -7.22 1.03
CA GLY A 131 4.08 -5.88 0.47
C GLY A 131 4.33 -4.81 1.53
N MET A 132 3.57 -4.84 2.63
CA MET A 132 3.80 -3.96 3.78
C MET A 132 5.19 -4.17 4.37
N ALA A 133 5.59 -5.42 4.62
CA ALA A 133 6.91 -5.76 5.15
C ALA A 133 8.04 -5.33 4.21
N ARG A 134 7.87 -5.58 2.90
CA ARG A 134 8.83 -5.21 1.85
C ARG A 134 9.13 -3.72 1.83
N ILE A 135 8.11 -2.87 1.77
CA ILE A 135 8.28 -1.41 1.68
C ILE A 135 8.81 -0.82 2.99
N THR A 136 8.27 -1.26 4.13
CA THR A 136 8.64 -0.71 5.44
C THR A 136 9.95 -1.28 5.99
N LYS A 137 10.47 -2.36 5.40
CA LYS A 137 11.61 -3.16 5.92
C LYS A 137 11.32 -3.74 7.32
N ILE A 138 10.07 -3.75 7.78
CA ILE A 138 9.65 -4.41 9.01
C ILE A 138 9.60 -5.92 8.74
N PRO A 139 10.15 -6.78 9.60
CA PRO A 139 10.10 -8.22 9.37
C PRO A 139 8.67 -8.71 9.15
N VAL A 140 8.45 -9.54 8.13
CA VAL A 140 7.13 -10.12 7.83
C VAL A 140 6.57 -10.95 8.99
N THR A 141 7.45 -11.45 9.86
CA THR A 141 7.15 -12.19 11.09
C THR A 141 6.91 -11.28 12.30
N ASN A 142 7.00 -9.96 12.16
CA ASN A 142 6.77 -9.03 13.25
C ASN A 142 5.30 -9.12 13.72
N PRO A 143 5.03 -9.37 15.01
CA PRO A 143 3.67 -9.61 15.50
C PRO A 143 2.75 -8.39 15.36
N ASP A 144 3.30 -7.18 15.42
CA ASP A 144 2.51 -5.95 15.30
C ASP A 144 2.15 -5.64 13.84
N LEU A 145 3.05 -5.96 12.91
CA LEU A 145 2.74 -5.87 11.48
C LEU A 145 1.72 -6.94 11.06
N ILE A 146 1.84 -8.16 11.59
CA ILE A 146 0.85 -9.23 11.41
C ILE A 146 -0.51 -8.77 11.96
N ALA A 147 -0.55 -8.18 13.16
CA ALA A 147 -1.78 -7.64 13.74
C ALA A 147 -2.38 -6.52 12.87
N TYR A 148 -1.55 -5.66 12.27
CA TYR A 148 -2.03 -4.64 11.35
C TYR A 148 -2.66 -5.26 10.09
N ALA A 149 -1.95 -6.18 9.43
CA ALA A 149 -2.48 -6.88 8.26
C ALA A 149 -3.77 -7.67 8.56
N ALA A 150 -3.87 -8.27 9.75
CA ALA A 150 -5.07 -8.97 10.22
C ALA A 150 -6.25 -8.01 10.48
N SER A 151 -6.00 -6.80 10.99
CA SER A 151 -7.06 -5.79 11.14
C SER A 151 -7.63 -5.36 9.79
N VAL A 152 -6.78 -5.24 8.76
CA VAL A 152 -7.22 -4.95 7.38
C VAL A 152 -7.99 -6.14 6.80
N ASP A 153 -7.53 -7.37 7.04
CA ASP A 153 -8.26 -8.59 6.61
C ASP A 153 -9.66 -8.67 7.21
N ALA A 154 -9.80 -8.39 8.51
CA ALA A 154 -11.09 -8.34 9.17
C ALA A 154 -12.02 -7.27 8.57
N ALA A 155 -11.48 -6.09 8.25
CA ALA A 155 -12.22 -5.02 7.60
C ALA A 155 -12.69 -5.42 6.19
N LEU A 156 -11.84 -6.10 5.40
CA LEU A 156 -12.18 -6.62 4.07
C LEU A 156 -13.36 -7.61 4.14
N HIS A 157 -13.30 -8.59 5.05
CA HIS A 157 -14.38 -9.58 5.22
C HIS A 157 -15.69 -8.95 5.71
N LYS A 158 -15.61 -7.89 6.53
CA LYS A 158 -16.80 -7.14 6.95
C LYS A 158 -17.39 -6.31 5.79
N ALA A 159 -16.53 -5.73 4.96
CA ALA A 159 -16.94 -4.89 3.83
C ALA A 159 -17.53 -5.68 2.67
N LEU A 160 -16.95 -6.86 2.37
CA LEU A 160 -17.40 -7.77 1.33
C LEU A 160 -17.78 -9.13 1.95
N PRO A 161 -19.00 -9.27 2.53
CA PRO A 161 -19.44 -10.55 3.08
C PRO A 161 -19.44 -11.64 2.01
N ASN A 162 -18.88 -12.82 2.33
CA ASN A 162 -18.64 -13.93 1.38
C ASN A 162 -17.62 -13.61 0.27
N GLY A 163 -16.86 -12.52 0.41
CA GLY A 163 -15.74 -12.24 -0.46
C GLY A 163 -14.62 -13.26 -0.29
N LYS A 164 -13.72 -13.30 -1.27
CA LYS A 164 -12.54 -14.15 -1.28
C LYS A 164 -11.37 -13.44 -1.92
N TYR A 165 -10.15 -13.85 -1.56
CA TYR A 165 -8.96 -13.48 -2.30
C TYR A 165 -8.99 -14.10 -3.69
N VAL A 166 -8.66 -13.30 -4.70
CA VAL A 166 -8.51 -13.76 -6.08
C VAL A 166 -7.04 -13.65 -6.50
N PRO A 167 -6.57 -14.52 -7.42
CA PRO A 167 -5.22 -14.41 -7.94
C PRO A 167 -4.97 -13.04 -8.55
N VAL A 168 -3.80 -12.50 -8.26
CA VAL A 168 -3.28 -11.30 -8.92
C VAL A 168 -2.73 -11.73 -10.28
N SER A 169 -3.15 -11.06 -11.35
CA SER A 169 -2.88 -11.50 -12.73
C SER A 169 -1.53 -11.03 -13.29
N HIS A 170 -0.85 -10.12 -12.60
CA HIS A 170 0.45 -9.59 -13.02
C HIS A 170 1.61 -10.38 -12.39
N ASN A 171 2.70 -10.54 -13.14
CA ASN A 171 3.90 -11.19 -12.63
C ASN A 171 4.83 -10.13 -12.05
N VAL A 172 5.01 -10.13 -10.73
CA VAL A 172 5.98 -9.25 -10.06
C VAL A 172 7.36 -9.49 -10.67
N LYS A 173 7.92 -8.48 -11.31
CA LYS A 173 9.26 -8.53 -11.90
C LYS A 173 10.29 -8.14 -10.84
N PRO A 174 11.43 -8.84 -10.74
CA PRO A 174 12.57 -8.33 -9.97
C PRO A 174 12.97 -6.95 -10.49
N SER A 175 13.31 -6.06 -9.56
CA SER A 175 13.79 -4.71 -9.86
C SER A 175 14.97 -4.41 -8.93
N ASP A 176 16.06 -3.92 -9.50
CA ASP A 176 17.24 -3.48 -8.74
C ASP A 176 17.06 -2.04 -8.22
N LYS A 177 15.94 -1.39 -8.53
CA LYS A 177 15.65 -0.05 -8.04
C LYS A 177 15.36 -0.05 -6.53
N PRO A 178 15.75 1.00 -5.79
CA PRO A 178 15.41 1.14 -4.38
C PRO A 178 13.89 1.11 -4.13
N LEU A 179 13.48 0.42 -3.07
CA LEU A 179 12.07 0.33 -2.65
C LEU A 179 11.48 1.68 -2.19
N THR A 180 12.36 2.54 -1.69
CA THR A 180 12.05 3.83 -1.07
C THR A 180 12.98 4.90 -1.63
N THR A 181 12.49 6.13 -1.65
CA THR A 181 13.29 7.33 -1.90
C THR A 181 13.35 8.10 -0.59
N GLU A 182 14.55 8.29 -0.07
CA GLU A 182 14.80 8.79 1.29
C GLU A 182 15.77 9.98 1.23
N PHE A 183 15.54 10.96 2.09
CA PHE A 183 16.30 12.20 2.25
C PHE A 183 16.48 12.48 3.75
N THR A 184 17.50 13.27 4.07
CA THR A 184 17.74 13.75 5.43
C THR A 184 18.02 15.25 5.40
N LYS A 185 17.57 15.98 6.41
CA LYS A 185 17.85 17.41 6.58
C LYS A 185 18.14 17.72 8.04
N GLU A 186 19.16 18.52 8.30
CA GLU A 186 19.34 19.16 9.61
C GLU A 186 18.57 20.48 9.61
N PHE A 187 17.63 20.64 10.54
CA PHE A 187 16.90 21.89 10.67
C PHE A 187 17.72 22.89 11.47
N GLU A 188 18.09 24.00 10.83
CA GLU A 188 18.67 25.15 11.52
C GLU A 188 17.57 25.85 12.32
N LEU A 189 17.79 25.99 13.63
CA LEU A 189 16.87 26.69 14.52
C LEU A 189 17.35 28.13 14.73
N GLU A 190 16.52 29.09 14.35
CA GLU A 190 16.70 30.48 14.76
C GLU A 190 16.41 30.65 16.26
N GLU A 191 16.95 31.70 16.88
CA GLU A 191 16.75 31.96 18.30
C GLU A 191 15.25 32.06 18.64
N GLY A 192 14.79 31.22 19.56
CA GLY A 192 13.39 31.16 19.99
C GLY A 192 12.48 30.27 19.13
N THR A 193 13.01 29.61 18.10
CA THR A 193 12.24 28.65 17.27
C THR A 193 12.42 27.22 17.75
N THR A 194 11.40 26.40 17.51
CA THR A 194 11.40 24.96 17.80
C THR A 194 11.57 24.14 16.53
N TYR A 195 11.92 22.85 16.66
CA TYR A 195 11.89 21.92 15.54
C TYR A 195 10.51 21.79 14.89
N THR A 196 9.42 22.05 15.63
CA THR A 196 8.06 22.06 15.06
C THR A 196 7.85 23.27 14.16
N ASP A 197 8.42 24.44 14.51
CA ASP A 197 8.34 25.65 13.67
C ASP A 197 9.13 25.45 12.37
N ALA A 198 10.36 24.95 12.47
CA ALA A 198 11.20 24.64 11.31
C ALA A 198 10.55 23.60 10.37
N LYS A 199 9.96 22.54 10.92
CA LYS A 199 9.17 21.56 10.16
C LYS A 199 7.97 22.21 9.47
N THR A 200 7.25 23.09 10.15
CA THR A 200 6.07 23.77 9.58
C THR A 200 6.47 24.64 8.39
N ALA A 201 7.57 25.39 8.48
CA ALA A 201 8.09 26.17 7.37
C ALA A 201 8.49 25.29 6.16
N PHE A 202 9.16 24.16 6.42
CA PHE A 202 9.49 23.18 5.37
C PHE A 202 8.23 22.61 4.70
N GLU A 203 7.21 22.27 5.48
CA GLU A 203 5.94 21.75 4.93
C GLU A 203 5.21 22.80 4.10
N GLU A 204 5.17 24.05 4.53
CA GLU A 204 4.56 25.14 3.75
C GLU A 204 5.24 25.30 2.38
N GLU A 205 6.57 25.26 2.34
CA GLU A 205 7.34 25.32 1.09
C GLU A 205 7.11 24.07 0.23
N PHE A 206 7.19 22.88 0.84
CA PHE A 206 6.94 21.60 0.16
C PHE A 206 5.54 21.53 -0.46
N GLU A 207 4.50 21.90 0.29
CA GLU A 207 3.13 21.94 -0.18
C GLU A 207 2.93 22.97 -1.30
N GLY A 208 3.63 24.11 -1.22
CA GLY A 208 3.67 25.15 -2.25
C GLY A 208 4.22 24.65 -3.59
N GLU A 209 5.25 23.81 -3.56
CA GLU A 209 5.90 23.26 -4.76
C GLU A 209 5.13 22.09 -5.42
N LEU A 210 4.32 21.37 -4.64
CA LEU A 210 3.57 20.20 -5.14
C LEU A 210 2.47 20.56 -6.14
N GLY A 211 1.66 21.58 -5.83
CA GLY A 211 0.50 21.98 -6.61
C GLY A 211 0.82 22.35 -8.07
N PRO A 212 1.80 23.23 -8.34
CA PRO A 212 2.20 23.65 -9.69
C PRO A 212 2.59 22.49 -10.62
N VAL A 213 3.13 21.40 -10.08
CA VAL A 213 3.53 20.22 -10.87
C VAL A 213 2.46 19.11 -10.90
N GLY A 214 1.30 19.39 -10.32
CA GLY A 214 0.07 18.60 -10.43
C GLY A 214 -0.10 17.52 -9.37
N PHE A 215 0.65 17.58 -8.26
CA PHE A 215 0.36 16.78 -7.08
C PHE A 215 -0.80 17.39 -6.29
N LEU A 216 -1.50 16.52 -5.58
CA LEU A 216 -2.51 16.87 -4.60
C LEU A 216 -2.22 16.10 -3.32
N ILE A 217 -2.64 16.69 -2.19
CA ILE A 217 -2.54 16.09 -0.87
C ILE A 217 -3.96 15.81 -0.38
N PRO A 218 -4.50 14.60 -0.58
CA PRO A 218 -5.84 14.30 -0.10
C PRO A 218 -5.95 14.38 1.43
N LYS A 219 -4.85 14.09 2.14
CA LYS A 219 -4.80 14.09 3.61
C LYS A 219 -3.36 14.16 4.12
N SER A 220 -3.15 14.86 5.23
CA SER A 220 -1.97 14.74 6.10
C SER A 220 -2.37 14.30 7.51
N TYR A 221 -1.41 13.76 8.26
CA TYR A 221 -1.55 13.31 9.64
C TYR A 221 -0.35 13.78 10.44
N ASN A 222 -0.61 14.36 11.61
CA ASN A 222 0.43 14.74 12.57
C ASN A 222 0.36 13.74 13.73
N LEU A 223 1.22 12.73 13.72
CA LEU A 223 1.17 11.62 14.68
C LEU A 223 2.01 11.96 15.90
N GLN A 224 1.36 12.08 17.05
CA GLN A 224 2.02 12.44 18.30
C GLN A 224 2.57 11.19 18.99
N HIS A 225 3.86 11.22 19.34
CA HIS A 225 4.51 10.14 20.08
C HIS A 225 5.73 10.68 20.86
N ASP A 226 5.93 10.21 22.10
CA ASP A 226 6.91 10.78 23.04
C ASP A 226 8.37 10.71 22.56
N ASP A 227 8.69 9.75 21.69
CA ASP A 227 10.05 9.53 21.16
C ASP A 227 10.42 10.51 20.02
N TYR A 228 9.48 11.32 19.53
CA TYR A 228 9.66 12.19 18.37
C TYR A 228 9.46 13.67 18.72
N ASP A 229 10.27 14.54 18.10
CA ASP A 229 9.96 15.97 18.04
C ASP A 229 8.74 16.19 17.13
N PHE A 230 8.66 15.43 16.03
CA PHE A 230 7.50 15.34 15.15
C PHE A 230 7.53 14.04 14.33
N PHE A 231 6.35 13.60 13.91
CA PHE A 231 6.19 12.48 12.99
C PHE A 231 4.92 12.69 12.17
N ASP A 232 5.12 13.17 10.95
CA ASP A 232 4.03 13.59 10.08
C ASP A 232 4.03 12.71 8.83
N THR A 233 2.83 12.44 8.34
CA THR A 233 2.64 11.66 7.13
C THR A 233 1.66 12.30 6.19
N TYR A 234 1.95 12.20 4.90
CA TYR A 234 1.19 12.75 3.81
C TYR A 234 0.65 11.62 2.96
N SER A 235 -0.59 11.74 2.54
CA SER A 235 -1.13 11.06 1.38
C SER A 235 -0.95 11.97 0.17
N ILE A 236 -0.23 11.52 -0.86
CA ILE A 236 0.08 12.32 -2.05
C ILE A 236 -0.36 11.57 -3.30
N ILE A 237 -0.97 12.29 -4.24
CA ILE A 237 -1.40 11.71 -5.51
C ILE A 237 -1.14 12.65 -6.68
N ARG A 238 -0.79 12.07 -7.83
CA ARG A 238 -0.77 12.77 -9.12
C ARG A 238 -1.64 12.01 -10.11
N PHE A 239 -2.77 12.61 -10.51
CA PHE A 239 -3.73 11.97 -11.42
C PHE A 239 -3.12 11.59 -12.77
N ASN A 240 -2.12 12.34 -13.23
CA ASN A 240 -1.40 12.03 -14.47
C ASN A 240 -0.64 10.69 -14.42
N ALA A 241 -0.29 10.17 -13.24
CA ALA A 241 0.27 8.81 -13.12
C ALA A 241 -0.83 7.76 -13.02
N ILE A 242 -1.77 7.93 -12.08
CA ILE A 242 -2.74 6.87 -11.80
C ILE A 242 -3.79 6.70 -12.92
N PHE A 243 -4.10 7.74 -13.70
CA PHE A 243 -5.05 7.66 -14.80
C PHE A 243 -4.64 6.62 -15.85
N PRO A 244 -3.50 6.75 -16.55
CA PRO A 244 -3.07 5.78 -17.56
C PRO A 244 -2.83 4.39 -16.95
N VAL A 245 -2.20 4.30 -15.77
CA VAL A 245 -1.93 3.03 -15.09
C VAL A 245 -3.24 2.28 -14.80
N SER A 246 -4.26 2.98 -14.29
CA SER A 246 -5.52 2.35 -13.88
C SER A 246 -6.25 1.66 -15.02
N LYS A 247 -6.01 2.05 -16.29
CA LYS A 247 -6.64 1.45 -17.46
C LYS A 247 -6.50 -0.07 -17.48
N ASN A 248 -5.28 -0.56 -17.23
CA ASN A 248 -4.94 -1.98 -17.24
C ASN A 248 -4.73 -2.52 -15.82
N HIS A 249 -4.44 -1.64 -14.86
CA HIS A 249 -4.12 -1.98 -13.47
C HIS A 249 -5.03 -1.21 -12.50
N PRO A 250 -6.36 -1.48 -12.46
CA PRO A 250 -7.23 -0.85 -11.47
C PRO A 250 -6.81 -1.18 -10.04
N ASP A 251 -6.06 -2.25 -9.84
CA ASP A 251 -5.44 -2.66 -8.59
C ASP A 251 -4.26 -1.77 -8.16
N ALA A 252 -3.77 -0.87 -9.02
CA ALA A 252 -2.72 0.11 -8.70
C ALA A 252 -3.07 1.05 -7.54
N GLY A 253 -4.36 1.19 -7.19
CA GLY A 253 -4.75 1.92 -5.98
C GLY A 253 -4.26 1.30 -4.67
N ALA A 254 -3.72 0.09 -4.69
CA ALA A 254 -2.95 -0.45 -3.56
C ALA A 254 -1.72 0.41 -3.22
N PHE A 255 -1.22 1.20 -4.18
CA PHE A 255 -0.05 2.07 -4.03
C PHE A 255 -0.38 3.57 -4.22
N ALA A 256 -1.61 3.92 -4.59
CA ALA A 256 -2.03 5.27 -4.95
C ALA A 256 -3.29 5.70 -4.17
N PRO A 257 -3.31 6.86 -3.48
CA PRO A 257 -2.19 7.76 -3.21
C PRO A 257 -1.00 7.07 -2.54
N PHE A 258 0.21 7.61 -2.65
CA PHE A 258 1.37 7.08 -1.91
C PHE A 258 1.57 7.87 -0.62
N SER A 259 2.18 7.24 0.38
CA SER A 259 2.53 7.90 1.63
C SER A 259 3.90 8.59 1.52
N LEU A 260 4.04 9.77 2.12
CA LEU A 260 5.34 10.37 2.43
C LEU A 260 5.41 10.58 3.94
N VAL A 261 6.54 10.28 4.55
CA VAL A 261 6.79 10.50 5.98
C VAL A 261 7.84 11.59 6.16
N ILE A 262 7.64 12.44 7.17
CA ILE A 262 8.59 13.43 7.67
C ILE A 262 8.69 13.20 9.17
N TYR A 263 9.86 12.85 9.71
CA TYR A 263 9.99 12.63 11.14
C TYR A 263 11.36 13.05 11.67
N LYS A 264 11.40 13.40 12.95
CA LYS A 264 12.64 13.59 13.70
C LYS A 264 12.48 13.00 15.09
N LYS A 265 13.39 12.12 15.49
CA LYS A 265 13.45 11.65 16.87
C LYS A 265 14.13 12.67 17.77
N LYS A 266 13.78 12.66 19.05
CA LYS A 266 14.34 13.58 20.05
C LYS A 266 15.83 13.35 20.31
N ASP A 267 16.31 12.12 20.10
CA ASP A 267 17.70 11.72 20.28
C ASP A 267 18.54 11.79 18.99
N GLU A 268 17.97 12.29 17.89
CA GLU A 268 18.63 12.45 16.60
C GLU A 268 18.72 13.95 16.24
N GLU A 269 19.82 14.37 15.61
CA GLU A 269 19.98 15.76 15.13
C GLU A 269 19.28 15.98 13.78
N THR A 270 19.18 14.91 12.97
CA THR A 270 18.65 14.94 11.61
C THR A 270 17.15 14.61 11.56
N ALA A 271 16.42 15.31 10.71
CA ALA A 271 15.12 14.90 10.26
C ALA A 271 15.22 13.98 9.04
N HIS A 272 14.27 13.06 8.91
CA HIS A 272 14.18 12.07 7.85
C HIS A 272 12.91 12.30 7.06
N ILE A 273 13.05 12.31 5.74
CA ILE A 273 11.93 12.43 4.81
C ILE A 273 11.99 11.27 3.82
N GLY A 274 10.86 10.65 3.51
CA GLY A 274 10.87 9.65 2.45
C GLY A 274 9.51 9.11 2.06
N PHE A 275 9.48 8.39 0.95
CA PHE A 275 8.27 7.80 0.38
C PHE A 275 8.60 6.50 -0.38
N PRO A 276 7.63 5.58 -0.57
CA PRO A 276 7.82 4.42 -1.45
C PRO A 276 8.13 4.88 -2.88
N SER A 277 9.17 4.32 -3.51
CA SER A 277 9.51 4.70 -4.88
C SER A 277 8.38 4.30 -5.83
N ILE A 278 7.82 5.29 -6.53
CA ILE A 278 6.67 5.14 -7.42
C ILE A 278 7.04 4.26 -8.62
N ASP A 279 8.31 4.30 -9.05
CA ASP A 279 8.83 3.46 -10.12
C ASP A 279 8.66 1.95 -9.86
N ASN A 280 8.54 1.52 -8.59
CA ASN A 280 8.30 0.11 -8.28
C ASN A 280 6.91 -0.36 -8.71
N TRP A 281 5.99 0.55 -9.02
CA TRP A 281 4.70 0.19 -9.61
C TRP A 281 4.90 -0.56 -10.93
N ILE A 282 5.95 -0.20 -11.69
CA ILE A 282 6.25 -0.83 -12.98
C ILE A 282 6.53 -2.33 -12.77
N SER A 283 7.39 -2.66 -11.82
CA SER A 283 7.74 -4.05 -11.51
C SER A 283 6.64 -4.77 -10.76
N ASP A 284 5.99 -4.10 -9.82
CA ASP A 284 5.00 -4.71 -8.92
C ASP A 284 3.69 -5.00 -9.66
N LEU A 285 3.30 -4.18 -10.63
CA LEU A 285 2.08 -4.34 -11.42
C LEU A 285 2.31 -4.93 -12.81
N ASP A 286 3.55 -5.25 -13.17
CA ASP A 286 3.93 -5.74 -14.51
C ASP A 286 3.55 -4.75 -15.65
N ILE A 287 3.77 -3.46 -15.42
CA ILE A 287 3.45 -2.42 -16.40
C ILE A 287 4.44 -2.52 -17.56
N SER A 288 3.92 -2.64 -18.78
CA SER A 288 4.72 -2.71 -20.01
C SER A 288 4.42 -1.60 -21.01
N ASP A 289 3.31 -0.86 -20.85
CA ASP A 289 2.96 0.21 -21.79
C ASP A 289 3.77 1.48 -21.52
N GLU A 290 4.26 2.09 -22.60
CA GLU A 290 5.17 3.25 -22.54
C GLU A 290 4.52 4.47 -21.89
N GLU A 291 3.21 4.67 -22.09
CA GLU A 291 2.46 5.80 -21.53
C GLU A 291 2.46 5.75 -20.00
N SER A 292 2.10 4.60 -19.41
CA SER A 292 2.09 4.39 -17.97
C SER A 292 3.49 4.45 -17.37
N ILE A 293 4.48 3.82 -18.02
CA ILE A 293 5.89 3.85 -17.57
C ILE A 293 6.40 5.30 -17.53
N LYS A 294 6.17 6.07 -18.60
CA LYS A 294 6.56 7.48 -18.66
C LYS A 294 5.89 8.28 -17.56
N ALA A 295 4.58 8.11 -17.37
CA ALA A 295 3.82 8.84 -16.36
C ALA A 295 4.28 8.55 -14.92
N VAL A 296 4.62 7.29 -14.63
CA VAL A 296 5.20 6.86 -13.34
C VAL A 296 6.57 7.50 -13.13
N ASN A 297 7.50 7.34 -14.07
CA ASN A 297 8.86 7.87 -13.95
C ASN A 297 8.87 9.41 -13.84
N GLU A 298 8.01 10.10 -14.60
CA GLU A 298 7.86 11.57 -14.49
C GLU A 298 7.36 11.99 -13.11
N THR A 299 6.46 11.21 -12.53
CA THR A 299 5.89 11.50 -11.20
C THR A 299 6.95 11.29 -10.13
N GLN A 300 7.69 10.17 -10.16
CA GLN A 300 8.84 9.93 -9.30
C GLN A 300 9.87 11.05 -9.40
N GLY A 301 10.25 11.43 -10.63
CA GLY A 301 11.25 12.46 -10.88
C GLY A 301 10.85 13.83 -10.33
N LYS A 302 9.57 14.22 -10.47
CA LYS A 302 9.07 15.52 -9.97
C LYS A 302 9.14 15.64 -8.46
N ILE A 303 8.62 14.66 -7.71
CA ILE A 303 8.67 14.73 -6.25
C ILE A 303 10.10 14.60 -5.73
N LYS A 304 10.92 13.74 -6.36
CA LYS A 304 12.34 13.61 -6.01
C LYS A 304 13.06 14.95 -6.19
N LYS A 305 12.81 15.66 -7.29
CA LYS A 305 13.41 16.96 -7.56
C LYS A 305 13.05 17.98 -6.47
N ILE A 306 11.76 18.12 -6.13
CA ILE A 306 11.30 19.03 -5.08
C ILE A 306 12.01 18.74 -3.77
N LEU A 307 12.03 17.48 -3.33
CA LEU A 307 12.66 17.10 -2.07
C LEU A 307 14.17 17.26 -2.09
N THR A 308 14.85 17.02 -3.22
CA THR A 308 16.27 17.35 -3.37
C THR A 308 16.50 18.84 -3.14
N GLU A 309 15.75 19.71 -3.82
CA GLU A 309 15.91 21.17 -3.69
C GLU A 309 15.65 21.68 -2.26
N LEU A 310 14.71 21.06 -1.53
CA LEU A 310 14.36 21.46 -0.15
C LEU A 310 15.26 20.86 0.92
N THR A 311 16.05 19.81 0.61
CA THR A 311 16.89 19.10 1.59
C THR A 311 18.38 19.27 1.39
N GLU A 312 18.80 19.87 0.27
CA GLU A 312 20.13 20.49 0.12
C GLU A 312 20.28 21.73 1.02
#